data_AF-A0AAU4KTC9-F1
#
_entry.id   AF-A0AAU4KTC9-F1
#
_cell.length_a   1.000
_cell.length_b   1.000
_cell.length_c   1.000
_cell.angle_alpha   90.00
_cell.angle_beta   90.00
_cell.angle_gamma   90.00
#
_symmetry.space_group_name_H-M   'P 1'
#
loop_
_entity.id
_entity.type
_entity.pdbx_description
1 polymer ?
#
loop_
_entity_poly.entity_id
_entity_poly.type
_entity_poly.pdbx_seq_one_letter_code
_entity_poly.pdbx_strand_id
1 'polypeptide(L)'
;MPPQPPLPPALPVLPYRKPTRDRDYWVFDDVLPDPDAVRARCLGRDDWAKGHPYTSESWPGLRTMPGLEQDELACVERVVRKATGARELWQQSTPSGATLNHNCVQVVGKDEGEPRPHTDSRALCRYAAVLYLNPNVPKDCGTAFFRQALPGGRLGGNVVVAPHSNLVEALGTRFVPPDSFVEDIRVPHRYNRLLLYNANLMHSATGYCGTTMEDKRMTAVFFWMA
;
A
#
# COMPACT_ATOMS: atom_id res chain seq x y z
N MET A 1 20.52 8.35 43.54
CA MET A 1 19.58 7.93 42.48
C MET A 1 20.40 7.43 41.31
N PRO A 2 20.09 6.26 40.72
CA PRO A 2 20.71 5.87 39.46
C PRO A 2 20.32 6.88 38.36
N PRO A 3 21.23 7.24 37.45
CA PRO A 3 20.91 8.12 36.33
C PRO A 3 19.86 7.45 35.44
N GLN A 4 18.78 8.18 35.12
CA GLN A 4 17.82 7.71 34.12
C GLN A 4 18.54 7.56 32.78
N PRO A 5 18.33 6.46 32.04
CA PRO A 5 18.85 6.34 30.69
C PRO A 5 18.30 7.50 29.83
N PRO A 6 19.11 8.07 28.93
CA PRO A 6 18.65 9.14 28.06
C PRO A 6 17.44 8.66 27.25
N LEU A 7 16.39 9.48 27.22
CA LEU A 7 15.23 9.22 26.36
C LEU A 7 15.72 9.13 24.92
N PRO A 8 15.32 8.10 24.14
CA PRO A 8 15.64 8.05 22.73
C PRO A 8 15.13 9.34 22.06
N PRO A 9 15.87 9.87 21.07
CA PRO A 9 15.46 11.09 20.37
C PRO A 9 14.06 10.91 19.82
N ALA A 10 13.18 11.88 20.12
CA ALA A 10 11.80 11.85 19.66
C ALA A 10 11.75 11.87 18.12
N LEU A 11 10.92 11.01 17.53
CA LEU A 11 10.72 10.99 16.08
C LEU A 11 10.25 12.38 15.60
N PRO A 12 10.72 12.86 14.44
CA PRO A 12 10.19 14.06 13.81
C PRO A 12 8.67 13.99 13.67
N VAL A 13 7.97 15.08 14.00
CA VAL A 13 6.51 15.15 13.89
C VAL A 13 6.13 15.52 12.46
N LEU A 14 5.43 14.62 11.78
CA LEU A 14 4.93 14.82 10.42
C LEU A 14 3.77 15.81 10.41
N PRO A 15 3.53 16.50 9.30
CA PRO A 15 2.30 17.25 9.10
C PRO A 15 1.10 16.31 9.03
N TYR A 16 -0.01 16.75 9.61
CA TYR A 16 -1.28 16.02 9.54
C TYR A 16 -2.16 16.58 8.41
N ARG A 17 -2.73 15.66 7.63
CA ARG A 17 -3.87 15.95 6.76
C ARG A 17 -4.90 14.85 6.98
N LYS A 18 -6.09 15.23 7.44
CA LYS A 18 -7.22 14.29 7.54
C LYS A 18 -7.44 13.65 6.17
N PRO A 19 -7.28 12.33 6.00
CA PRO A 19 -7.55 11.72 4.70
C PRO A 19 -9.04 11.91 4.39
N THR A 20 -9.32 12.58 3.27
CA THR A 20 -10.68 12.91 2.85
C THR A 20 -11.02 12.11 1.60
N ARG A 21 -12.16 11.40 1.63
CA ARG A 21 -12.68 10.70 0.47
C ARG A 21 -12.91 11.69 -0.66
N ASP A 22 -12.61 11.28 -1.88
CA ASP A 22 -12.71 12.06 -3.11
C ASP A 22 -11.71 13.24 -3.23
N ARG A 23 -10.72 13.30 -2.32
CA ARG A 23 -9.61 14.27 -2.37
C ARG A 23 -8.25 13.61 -2.18
N ASP A 24 -8.11 12.79 -1.14
CA ASP A 24 -6.86 12.10 -0.84
C ASP A 24 -6.94 10.59 -1.03
N TYR A 25 -8.14 10.03 -1.02
CA TYR A 25 -8.40 8.65 -1.38
C TYR A 25 -9.78 8.50 -2.02
N TRP A 26 -9.94 7.47 -2.84
CA TRP A 26 -11.17 7.13 -3.52
C TRP A 26 -11.41 5.63 -3.41
N VAL A 27 -12.69 5.24 -3.35
CA VAL A 27 -13.10 3.84 -3.29
C VAL A 27 -14.06 3.59 -4.44
N PHE A 28 -13.67 2.67 -5.31
CA PHE A 28 -14.48 2.22 -6.44
C PHE A 28 -14.78 0.74 -6.26
N ASP A 29 -16.02 0.39 -6.50
CA ASP A 29 -16.53 -0.96 -6.36
C ASP A 29 -16.88 -1.49 -7.74
N ASP A 30 -16.60 -2.79 -7.96
CA ASP A 30 -16.94 -3.51 -9.18
C ASP A 30 -16.22 -2.93 -10.43
N VAL A 31 -14.91 -2.68 -10.28
CA VAL A 31 -14.09 -1.94 -11.26
C VAL A 31 -13.81 -2.75 -12.52
N LEU A 32 -13.45 -4.03 -12.37
CA LEU A 32 -13.22 -4.91 -13.50
C LEU A 32 -14.54 -5.52 -13.98
N PRO A 33 -14.77 -5.62 -15.30
CA PRO A 33 -15.94 -6.32 -15.84
C PRO A 33 -15.95 -7.81 -15.49
N ASP A 34 -14.78 -8.45 -15.47
CA ASP A 34 -14.60 -9.87 -15.16
C ASP A 34 -13.39 -10.07 -14.21
N PRO A 35 -13.58 -9.82 -12.89
CA PRO A 35 -12.51 -10.03 -11.93
C PRO A 35 -12.20 -11.53 -11.71
N ASP A 36 -13.11 -12.43 -12.10
CA ASP A 36 -12.95 -13.88 -11.94
C ASP A 36 -11.93 -14.41 -12.97
N ALA A 37 -11.95 -13.91 -14.21
CA ALA A 37 -10.94 -14.21 -15.21
C ALA A 37 -9.53 -13.81 -14.75
N VAL A 38 -9.37 -12.60 -14.18
CA VAL A 38 -8.09 -12.15 -13.61
C VAL A 38 -7.62 -13.10 -12.51
N ARG A 39 -8.52 -13.44 -11.58
CA ARG A 39 -8.22 -14.34 -10.46
C ARG A 39 -7.83 -15.73 -10.96
N ALA A 40 -8.59 -16.29 -11.90
CA ALA A 40 -8.32 -17.61 -12.48
C ALA A 40 -6.95 -17.66 -13.15
N ARG A 41 -6.59 -16.64 -13.95
CA ARG A 41 -5.24 -16.53 -14.52
C ARG A 41 -4.18 -16.46 -13.42
N CYS A 42 -4.37 -15.64 -12.38
CA CYS A 42 -3.41 -15.53 -11.29
C CYS A 42 -3.17 -16.87 -10.57
N LEU A 43 -4.24 -17.63 -10.28
CA LEU A 43 -4.12 -18.94 -9.63
C LEU A 43 -3.44 -20.00 -10.51
N GLY A 44 -3.51 -19.84 -11.84
CA GLY A 44 -2.84 -20.72 -12.79
C GLY A 44 -1.35 -20.42 -13.02
N ARG A 45 -0.79 -19.37 -12.40
CA ARG A 45 0.62 -18.98 -12.59
C ARG A 45 1.57 -19.77 -11.70
N ASP A 46 2.75 -20.05 -12.22
CA ASP A 46 3.88 -20.68 -11.54
C ASP A 46 5.11 -19.75 -11.40
N ASP A 47 5.10 -18.59 -12.05
CA ASP A 47 6.21 -17.64 -12.14
C ASP A 47 6.24 -16.60 -10.99
N TRP A 48 6.02 -17.05 -9.76
CA TRP A 48 5.98 -16.18 -8.59
C TRP A 48 7.36 -15.83 -8.04
N ALA A 49 7.67 -14.54 -7.98
CA ALA A 49 8.78 -14.02 -7.20
C ALA A 49 8.49 -14.16 -5.70
N LYS A 50 9.47 -14.61 -4.92
CA LYS A 50 9.34 -14.94 -3.50
C LYS A 50 9.88 -13.83 -2.58
N GLY A 51 9.02 -13.34 -1.70
CA GLY A 51 9.34 -12.37 -0.64
C GLY A 51 9.56 -13.03 0.72
N HIS A 52 9.51 -12.25 1.79
CA HIS A 52 9.45 -12.80 3.16
C HIS A 52 8.17 -13.63 3.37
N PRO A 53 8.21 -14.78 4.05
CA PRO A 53 9.35 -15.39 4.75
C PRO A 53 10.17 -16.34 3.87
N TYR A 54 9.83 -16.48 2.59
CA TYR A 54 10.50 -17.40 1.68
C TYR A 54 11.92 -16.98 1.31
N THR A 55 12.22 -15.68 1.40
CA THR A 55 13.52 -15.05 1.13
C THR A 55 13.82 -13.94 2.15
N SER A 56 15.01 -13.34 2.07
CA SER A 56 15.42 -12.18 2.88
C SER A 56 14.91 -10.83 2.34
N GLU A 57 14.02 -10.86 1.34
CA GLU A 57 13.38 -9.67 0.81
C GLU A 57 12.51 -8.97 1.85
N SER A 58 12.41 -7.64 1.78
CA SER A 58 11.66 -6.86 2.78
C SER A 58 10.14 -6.87 2.60
N TRP A 59 9.66 -7.25 1.40
CA TRP A 59 8.24 -7.33 1.05
C TRP A 59 7.69 -8.75 1.30
N PRO A 60 6.43 -8.88 1.75
CA PRO A 60 5.87 -10.18 2.14
C PRO A 60 5.24 -10.94 0.97
N GLY A 61 5.15 -12.26 1.14
CA GLY A 61 4.40 -13.18 0.30
C GLY A 61 5.01 -13.37 -1.09
N LEU A 62 4.14 -13.45 -2.10
CA LEU A 62 4.49 -13.74 -3.48
C LEU A 62 4.07 -12.59 -4.38
N ARG A 63 4.86 -12.32 -5.42
CA ARG A 63 4.57 -11.29 -6.42
C ARG A 63 4.72 -11.82 -7.83
N THR A 64 3.88 -11.33 -8.74
CA THR A 64 4.03 -11.59 -10.17
C THR A 64 3.61 -10.38 -11.00
N MET A 65 4.20 -10.25 -12.20
CA MET A 65 4.02 -9.13 -13.12
C MET A 65 4.08 -9.61 -14.58
N PRO A 66 3.35 -8.96 -15.52
CA PRO A 66 2.26 -8.03 -15.26
C PRO A 66 1.07 -8.75 -14.59
N GLY A 67 0.28 -8.03 -13.80
CA GLY A 67 -0.88 -8.55 -13.08
C GLY A 67 -2.13 -8.59 -13.96
N LEU A 68 -2.55 -7.42 -14.41
CA LEU A 68 -3.66 -7.22 -15.35
C LEU A 68 -3.16 -7.22 -16.79
N GLU A 69 -4.02 -7.69 -17.69
CA GLU A 69 -3.88 -7.49 -19.13
C GLU A 69 -4.11 -6.02 -19.52
N GLN A 70 -3.74 -5.65 -20.74
CA GLN A 70 -3.74 -4.25 -21.18
C GLN A 70 -5.13 -3.60 -21.09
N ASP A 71 -6.19 -4.30 -21.52
CA ASP A 71 -7.56 -3.77 -21.50
C ASP A 71 -8.14 -3.65 -20.08
N GLU A 72 -7.75 -4.56 -19.19
CA GLU A 72 -8.11 -4.53 -17.77
C GLU A 72 -7.43 -3.37 -17.05
N LEU A 73 -6.13 -3.19 -17.29
CA LEU A 73 -5.37 -2.03 -16.78
C LEU A 73 -5.95 -0.72 -17.32
N ALA A 74 -6.31 -0.66 -18.60
CA ALA A 74 -6.93 0.51 -19.21
C ALA A 74 -8.28 0.87 -18.55
N CYS A 75 -9.03 -0.12 -18.06
CA CYS A 75 -10.26 0.12 -17.28
C CYS A 75 -9.94 0.79 -15.94
N VAL A 76 -8.96 0.27 -15.21
CA VAL A 76 -8.48 0.87 -13.95
C VAL A 76 -7.99 2.30 -14.18
N GLU A 77 -7.11 2.53 -15.16
CA GLU A 77 -6.55 3.85 -15.44
C GLU A 77 -7.59 4.87 -15.91
N ARG A 78 -8.68 4.43 -16.56
CA ARG A 78 -9.81 5.31 -16.91
C ARG A 78 -10.52 5.81 -15.65
N VAL A 79 -10.74 4.94 -14.67
CA VAL A 79 -11.33 5.31 -13.38
C VAL A 79 -10.42 6.27 -12.62
N VAL A 80 -9.11 5.98 -12.59
CA VAL A 80 -8.11 6.82 -11.91
C VAL A 80 -8.04 8.22 -12.52
N ARG A 81 -7.93 8.33 -13.86
CA ARG A 81 -7.92 9.63 -14.55
C ARG A 81 -9.20 10.43 -14.30
N LYS A 82 -10.37 9.79 -14.38
CA LYS A 82 -11.65 10.44 -14.09
C LYS A 82 -11.73 10.97 -12.66
N ALA A 83 -11.24 10.20 -11.69
CA ALA A 83 -11.31 10.54 -10.27
C ALA A 83 -10.35 11.68 -9.88
N THR A 84 -9.15 11.68 -10.46
CA THR A 84 -8.05 12.59 -10.10
C THR A 84 -7.97 13.83 -10.97
N GLY A 85 -8.58 13.79 -12.17
CA GLY A 85 -8.42 14.81 -13.20
C GLY A 85 -7.06 14.75 -13.93
N ALA A 86 -6.25 13.72 -13.68
CA ALA A 86 -4.98 13.51 -14.36
C ALA A 86 -5.21 13.31 -15.87
N ARG A 87 -4.40 13.99 -16.69
CA ARG A 87 -4.47 13.86 -18.17
C ARG A 87 -3.74 12.61 -18.66
N GLU A 88 -2.66 12.26 -17.97
CA GLU A 88 -1.79 11.13 -18.25
C GLU A 88 -1.47 10.42 -16.94
N LEU A 89 -1.14 9.13 -17.04
CA LEU A 89 -0.60 8.33 -15.97
C LEU A 89 0.63 7.60 -16.51
N TRP A 90 1.74 7.63 -15.77
CA TRP A 90 2.96 6.94 -16.20
C TRP A 90 3.72 6.34 -15.02
N GLN A 91 4.51 5.31 -15.30
CA GLN A 91 5.45 4.74 -14.35
C GLN A 91 6.76 5.52 -14.40
N GLN A 92 7.22 6.00 -13.25
CA GLN A 92 8.50 6.72 -13.15
C GLN A 92 9.63 5.76 -12.76
N SER A 93 10.80 5.98 -13.35
CA SER A 93 12.04 5.28 -13.01
C SER A 93 12.97 6.17 -12.18
N THR A 94 13.72 5.53 -11.30
CA THR A 94 14.93 6.10 -10.68
C THR A 94 16.03 6.33 -11.73
N PRO A 95 17.07 7.13 -11.44
CA PRO A 95 18.21 7.30 -12.35
C PRO A 95 18.92 6.00 -12.72
N SER A 96 18.87 4.98 -11.86
CA SER A 96 19.41 3.64 -12.13
C SER A 96 18.45 2.73 -12.91
N GLY A 97 17.31 3.24 -13.36
CA GLY A 97 16.32 2.51 -14.16
C GLY A 97 15.33 1.67 -13.34
N ALA A 98 15.46 1.59 -12.02
CA ALA A 98 14.53 0.84 -11.17
C ALA A 98 13.18 1.57 -11.05
N THR A 99 12.09 0.81 -11.03
CA THR A 99 10.71 1.30 -10.89
C THR A 99 10.02 0.69 -9.67
N LEU A 100 8.89 1.26 -9.25
CA LEU A 100 7.97 0.55 -8.35
C LEU A 100 7.29 -0.60 -9.12
N ASN A 101 6.93 -1.68 -8.43
CA ASN A 101 6.21 -2.83 -9.01
C ASN A 101 4.78 -2.44 -9.41
N HIS A 102 4.65 -1.69 -10.51
CA HIS A 102 3.40 -1.24 -11.10
C HIS A 102 2.70 -2.41 -11.81
N ASN A 103 1.37 -2.48 -11.71
CA ASN A 103 0.57 -3.58 -12.25
C ASN A 103 1.12 -4.94 -11.76
N CYS A 104 1.28 -5.08 -10.45
CA CYS A 104 1.81 -6.27 -9.81
C CYS A 104 0.76 -6.94 -8.95
N VAL A 105 0.53 -8.24 -9.15
CA VAL A 105 -0.28 -9.03 -8.22
C VAL A 105 0.60 -9.49 -7.07
N GLN A 106 0.13 -9.26 -5.86
CA GLN A 106 0.74 -9.72 -4.63
C GLN A 106 -0.25 -10.62 -3.88
N VAL A 107 0.25 -11.76 -3.39
CA VAL A 107 -0.49 -12.73 -2.57
C VAL A 107 0.24 -12.89 -1.25
N VAL A 108 -0.46 -12.69 -0.13
CA VAL A 108 0.15 -12.75 1.21
C VAL A 108 -0.75 -13.53 2.18
N GLY A 109 -0.16 -14.54 2.81
CA GLY A 109 -0.81 -15.36 3.84
C GLY A 109 -0.71 -14.80 5.24
N LYS A 110 -1.53 -15.35 6.13
CA LYS A 110 -1.68 -14.89 7.52
C LYS A 110 -0.36 -14.88 8.32
N ASP A 111 0.55 -15.79 7.98
CA ASP A 111 1.84 -15.97 8.67
C ASP A 111 3.03 -15.37 7.87
N GLU A 112 2.76 -14.64 6.79
CA GLU A 112 3.79 -14.18 5.85
C GLU A 112 4.15 -12.70 5.97
N GLY A 113 3.29 -11.92 6.64
CA GLY A 113 3.48 -10.50 6.81
C GLY A 113 2.70 -9.92 7.99
N GLU A 114 3.05 -8.70 8.34
CA GLU A 114 2.38 -7.90 9.37
C GLU A 114 2.11 -6.49 8.80
N PRO A 115 1.13 -5.75 9.34
CA PRO A 115 0.96 -4.34 9.01
C PRO A 115 2.27 -3.57 9.23
N ARG A 116 2.75 -2.94 8.15
CA ARG A 116 3.94 -2.08 8.14
C ARG A 116 3.58 -0.73 7.55
N PRO A 117 3.17 0.26 8.38
CA PRO A 117 2.86 1.59 7.90
C PRO A 117 4.05 2.22 7.17
N HIS A 118 3.81 2.69 5.95
CA HIS A 118 4.80 3.34 5.10
C HIS A 118 4.11 4.39 4.21
N THR A 119 4.92 5.17 3.50
CA THR A 119 4.47 5.92 2.33
C THR A 119 5.21 5.39 1.12
N ASP A 120 4.62 5.50 -0.07
CA ASP A 120 5.36 5.32 -1.30
C ASP A 120 6.30 6.50 -1.53
N SER A 121 7.26 6.32 -2.43
CA SER A 121 8.18 7.38 -2.82
C SER A 121 7.48 8.44 -3.65
N ARG A 122 7.44 9.68 -3.14
CA ARG A 122 6.95 10.86 -3.86
C ARG A 122 7.71 11.17 -5.14
N ALA A 123 8.96 10.70 -5.24
CA ALA A 123 9.77 10.88 -6.43
C ALA A 123 9.36 9.93 -7.58
N LEU A 124 8.61 8.86 -7.26
CA LEU A 124 8.25 7.81 -8.22
C LEU A 124 6.72 7.61 -8.35
N CYS A 125 5.95 8.14 -7.40
CA CYS A 125 4.53 7.89 -7.29
C CYS A 125 3.79 9.11 -6.75
N ARG A 126 2.80 9.58 -7.51
CA ARG A 126 1.81 10.56 -7.07
C ARG A 126 0.57 9.86 -6.50
N TYR A 127 0.08 8.84 -7.20
CA TYR A 127 -1.08 8.05 -6.84
C TYR A 127 -0.75 6.57 -6.81
N ALA A 128 -1.16 5.91 -5.73
CA ALA A 128 -1.07 4.47 -5.60
C ALA A 128 -2.47 3.87 -5.49
N ALA A 129 -2.63 2.62 -5.91
CA ALA A 129 -3.89 1.90 -5.76
C ALA A 129 -3.72 0.42 -5.43
N VAL A 130 -4.74 -0.12 -4.77
CA VAL A 130 -4.88 -1.54 -4.43
C VAL A 130 -6.22 -2.03 -4.95
N LEU A 131 -6.20 -3.01 -5.86
CA LEU A 131 -7.37 -3.73 -6.33
C LEU A 131 -7.42 -5.10 -5.64
N TYR A 132 -8.54 -5.40 -4.99
CA TYR A 132 -8.74 -6.67 -4.27
C TYR A 132 -9.28 -7.76 -5.21
N LEU A 133 -8.55 -8.89 -5.31
CA LEU A 133 -8.72 -9.89 -6.37
C LEU A 133 -9.20 -11.27 -5.90
N ASN A 134 -9.53 -11.46 -4.63
CA ASN A 134 -10.18 -12.69 -4.19
C ASN A 134 -11.43 -12.48 -3.32
N PRO A 135 -12.48 -13.32 -3.49
CA PRO A 135 -13.67 -13.28 -2.65
C PRO A 135 -13.38 -13.92 -1.27
N ASN A 136 -14.34 -13.80 -0.36
CA ASN A 136 -14.35 -14.47 0.95
C ASN A 136 -13.15 -14.14 1.88
N VAL A 137 -12.47 -13.03 1.64
CA VAL A 137 -11.45 -12.47 2.52
C VAL A 137 -12.12 -11.68 3.66
N PRO A 138 -11.67 -11.82 4.92
CA PRO A 138 -12.17 -11.01 6.03
C PRO A 138 -12.08 -9.51 5.75
N LYS A 139 -13.11 -8.74 6.14
CA LYS A 139 -13.17 -7.29 5.91
C LYS A 139 -11.96 -6.54 6.52
N ASP A 140 -11.40 -7.08 7.61
CA ASP A 140 -10.22 -6.55 8.31
C ASP A 140 -8.88 -6.86 7.63
N CYS A 141 -8.88 -7.53 6.48
CA CYS A 141 -7.71 -7.68 5.61
C CYS A 141 -7.69 -6.63 4.48
N GLY A 142 -8.22 -5.43 4.74
CA GLY A 142 -8.26 -4.31 3.81
C GLY A 142 -6.96 -3.49 3.82
N THR A 143 -7.12 -2.18 3.72
CA THR A 143 -6.02 -1.19 3.79
C THR A 143 -6.46 -0.05 4.69
N ALA A 144 -5.54 0.45 5.51
CA ALA A 144 -5.77 1.60 6.36
C ALA A 144 -4.75 2.71 6.11
N PHE A 145 -5.17 3.93 6.38
CA PHE A 145 -4.31 5.08 6.58
C PHE A 145 -3.99 5.21 8.06
N PHE A 146 -2.75 5.54 8.35
CA PHE A 146 -2.22 5.65 9.71
C PHE A 146 -1.75 7.06 10.00
N ARG A 147 -1.57 7.38 11.27
CA ARG A 147 -0.90 8.60 11.73
C ARG A 147 0.02 8.28 12.90
N GLN A 148 0.98 9.15 13.17
CA GLN A 148 1.90 8.98 14.29
C GLN A 148 1.15 8.96 15.62
N ALA A 149 1.46 7.96 16.44
CA ALA A 149 1.19 7.97 17.87
C ALA A 149 2.46 8.45 18.58
N LEU A 150 2.31 9.49 19.41
CA LEU A 150 3.40 10.16 20.11
C LEU A 150 3.26 9.93 21.63
N PRO A 151 4.35 10.05 22.41
CA PRO A 151 4.31 9.91 23.86
C PRO A 151 3.24 10.77 24.52
N GLY A 152 2.61 10.22 25.56
CA GLY A 152 1.52 10.88 26.28
C GLY A 152 0.17 10.87 25.56
N GLY A 153 -0.03 9.95 24.60
CA GLY A 153 -1.29 9.80 23.86
C GLY A 153 -1.55 10.88 22.82
N ARG A 154 -0.53 11.69 22.51
CA ARG A 154 -0.63 12.73 21.48
C ARG A 154 -0.61 12.10 20.09
N LEU A 155 -1.30 12.72 19.15
CA LEU A 155 -1.31 12.27 17.75
C LEU A 155 -0.51 13.24 16.88
N GLY A 156 0.43 12.70 16.11
CA GLY A 156 1.19 13.43 15.10
C GLY A 156 0.53 13.33 13.72
N GLY A 157 1.34 13.54 12.68
CA GLY A 157 0.89 13.58 11.29
C GLY A 157 0.92 12.24 10.57
N ASN A 158 0.61 12.29 9.28
CA ASN A 158 0.43 11.12 8.42
C ASN A 158 0.90 11.35 6.97
N VAL A 159 1.46 12.52 6.66
CA VAL A 159 1.81 12.87 5.29
C VAL A 159 3.30 13.16 5.18
N VAL A 160 3.94 12.59 4.16
CA VAL A 160 5.30 12.98 3.76
C VAL A 160 5.22 14.14 2.77
N VAL A 161 6.03 15.17 3.00
CA VAL A 161 6.12 16.38 2.17
C VAL A 161 7.59 16.70 1.84
N ALA A 162 7.81 17.68 0.95
CA ALA A 162 9.17 18.08 0.60
C ALA A 162 9.92 18.58 1.84
N PRO A 163 11.23 18.31 1.96
CA PRO A 163 12.12 17.73 0.95
C PRO A 163 12.15 16.19 0.89
N HIS A 164 11.43 15.49 1.76
CA HIS A 164 11.51 14.03 1.88
C HIS A 164 10.68 13.30 0.82
N SER A 165 11.21 12.19 0.33
CA SER A 165 10.54 11.35 -0.66
C SER A 165 9.63 10.30 -0.02
N ASN A 166 9.97 9.81 1.17
CA ASN A 166 9.24 8.73 1.84
C ASN A 166 9.32 8.85 3.37
N LEU A 167 8.63 7.95 4.07
CA LEU A 167 8.55 7.94 5.53
C LEU A 167 9.91 7.74 6.21
N VAL A 168 10.77 6.88 5.67
CA VAL A 168 12.10 6.62 6.23
C VAL A 168 12.95 7.89 6.23
N GLU A 169 12.94 8.63 5.13
CA GLU A 169 13.63 9.92 5.03
C GLU A 169 13.04 10.97 5.97
N ALA A 170 11.70 11.03 6.08
CA ALA A 170 11.02 12.01 6.92
C ALA A 170 11.22 11.75 8.43
N LEU A 171 11.36 10.48 8.83
CA LEU A 171 11.63 10.10 10.22
C LEU A 171 13.12 10.00 10.54
N GLY A 172 13.98 9.94 9.51
CA GLY A 172 15.42 9.72 9.66
C GLY A 172 15.81 8.31 10.11
N THR A 173 14.88 7.35 10.11
CA THR A 173 15.12 5.97 10.54
C THR A 173 14.21 4.99 9.81
N ARG A 174 14.70 3.76 9.63
CA ARG A 174 13.91 2.61 9.17
C ARG A 174 13.21 1.89 10.32
N PHE A 175 13.76 2.01 11.52
CA PHE A 175 13.29 1.30 12.71
C PHE A 175 12.59 2.28 13.63
N VAL A 176 11.31 2.01 13.88
CA VAL A 176 10.47 2.76 14.80
C VAL A 176 9.86 1.78 15.81
N PRO A 177 9.55 2.23 17.04
CA PRO A 177 8.80 1.41 18.00
C PRO A 177 7.50 0.84 17.39
N PRO A 178 7.07 -0.38 17.75
CA PRO A 178 5.88 -1.03 17.19
C PRO A 178 4.59 -0.21 17.32
N ASP A 179 4.49 0.62 18.36
CA ASP A 179 3.35 1.48 18.70
C ASP A 179 3.49 2.91 18.15
N SER A 180 4.43 3.17 17.24
CA SER A 180 4.66 4.52 16.68
C SER A 180 3.53 5.04 15.79
N PHE A 181 2.60 4.16 15.40
CA PHE A 181 1.52 4.48 14.47
C PHE A 181 0.20 3.93 14.97
N VAL A 182 -0.86 4.69 14.73
CA VAL A 182 -2.24 4.30 14.99
C VAL A 182 -3.08 4.48 13.73
N GLU A 183 -4.06 3.61 13.55
CA GLU A 183 -5.03 3.72 12.46
C GLU A 183 -5.84 5.01 12.56
N ASP A 184 -6.03 5.70 11.44
CA ASP A 184 -6.87 6.90 11.31
C ASP A 184 -8.16 6.56 10.55
N ILE A 185 -8.02 5.94 9.36
CA ILE A 185 -9.14 5.55 8.50
C ILE A 185 -8.86 4.17 7.91
N ARG A 186 -9.84 3.27 7.97
CA ARG A 186 -9.79 1.93 7.34
C ARG A 186 -10.76 1.82 6.17
N VAL A 187 -10.27 1.20 5.10
CA VAL A 187 -11.07 0.77 3.95
C VAL A 187 -11.09 -0.76 3.96
N PRO A 188 -12.26 -1.38 4.20
CA PRO A 188 -12.35 -2.83 4.32
C PRO A 188 -12.11 -3.50 2.98
N HIS A 189 -11.58 -4.71 3.04
CA HIS A 189 -11.49 -5.59 1.90
C HIS A 189 -12.89 -5.83 1.29
N ARG A 190 -13.00 -5.70 -0.02
CA ARG A 190 -14.16 -6.12 -0.81
C ARG A 190 -13.66 -6.60 -2.16
N TYR A 191 -14.10 -7.76 -2.61
CA TYR A 191 -13.69 -8.27 -3.92
C TYR A 191 -14.07 -7.29 -5.04
N ASN A 192 -13.18 -7.11 -6.02
CA ASN A 192 -13.31 -6.17 -7.13
C ASN A 192 -13.44 -4.69 -6.72
N ARG A 193 -12.95 -4.34 -5.52
CA ARG A 193 -12.79 -2.95 -5.08
C ARG A 193 -11.41 -2.43 -5.42
N LEU A 194 -11.35 -1.23 -5.99
CA LEU A 194 -10.14 -0.43 -6.12
C LEU A 194 -10.13 0.66 -5.04
N LEU A 195 -9.10 0.65 -4.20
CA LEU A 195 -8.75 1.77 -3.34
C LEU A 195 -7.62 2.55 -4.00
N LEU A 196 -7.89 3.79 -4.41
CA LEU A 196 -6.92 4.75 -4.94
C LEU A 196 -6.59 5.79 -3.87
N TYR A 197 -5.34 6.25 -3.78
CA TYR A 197 -4.94 7.26 -2.79
C TYR A 197 -3.68 8.03 -3.19
N ASN A 198 -3.51 9.20 -2.57
CA ASN A 198 -2.26 9.96 -2.63
C ASN A 198 -1.14 9.14 -1.98
N ALA A 199 -0.09 8.85 -2.76
CA ALA A 199 0.95 7.89 -2.39
C ALA A 199 1.82 8.34 -1.18
N ASN A 200 1.77 9.63 -0.85
CA ASN A 200 2.47 10.23 0.28
C ASN A 200 1.70 10.19 1.61
N LEU A 201 0.49 9.59 1.63
CA LEU A 201 -0.22 9.27 2.86
C LEU A 201 0.34 7.99 3.46
N MET A 202 0.54 7.99 4.78
CA MET A 202 0.96 6.81 5.52
C MET A 202 -0.16 5.76 5.47
N HIS A 203 0.17 4.57 4.99
CA HIS A 203 -0.78 3.49 4.78
C HIS A 203 -0.17 2.11 5.01
N SER A 204 -1.02 1.11 5.20
CA SER A 204 -0.63 -0.30 5.20
C SER A 204 -1.82 -1.23 4.95
N ALA A 205 -1.55 -2.49 4.63
CA ALA A 205 -2.54 -3.55 4.80
C ALA A 205 -2.92 -3.63 6.29
N THR A 206 -4.20 -3.91 6.57
CA THR A 206 -4.70 -4.02 7.96
C THR A 206 -4.53 -5.42 8.54
N GLY A 207 -4.36 -6.40 7.68
CA GLY A 207 -4.13 -7.80 8.05
C GLY A 207 -3.96 -8.66 6.81
N TYR A 208 -3.52 -9.90 7.04
CA TYR A 208 -3.40 -10.94 6.04
C TYR A 208 -4.16 -12.18 6.52
N CYS A 209 -4.66 -12.96 5.58
CA CYS A 209 -5.47 -14.15 5.85
C CYS A 209 -5.02 -15.31 4.96
N GLY A 210 -5.57 -16.49 5.23
CA GLY A 210 -5.37 -17.65 4.38
C GLY A 210 -3.98 -18.28 4.47
N THR A 211 -3.87 -19.47 3.91
CA THR A 211 -2.65 -20.30 3.85
C THR A 211 -2.41 -20.94 2.47
N THR A 212 -3.42 -20.95 1.59
CA THR A 212 -3.35 -21.45 0.21
C THR A 212 -3.46 -20.30 -0.80
N MET A 213 -3.07 -20.51 -2.06
CA MET A 213 -3.10 -19.42 -3.05
C MET A 213 -4.51 -18.83 -3.24
N GLU A 214 -5.55 -19.63 -3.01
CA GLU A 214 -6.95 -19.28 -3.19
C GLU A 214 -7.49 -18.35 -2.10
N ASP A 215 -7.03 -18.54 -0.85
CA ASP A 215 -7.55 -17.87 0.35
C ASP A 215 -6.61 -16.79 0.90
N LYS A 216 -5.34 -16.77 0.48
CA LYS A 216 -4.39 -15.71 0.79
C LYS A 216 -4.89 -14.37 0.26
N ARG A 217 -4.61 -13.28 0.97
CA ARG A 217 -5.01 -11.93 0.53
C ARG A 217 -4.34 -11.62 -0.82
N MET A 218 -5.13 -11.54 -1.89
CA MET A 218 -4.66 -11.30 -3.25
C MET A 218 -5.04 -9.90 -3.70
N THR A 219 -4.04 -9.11 -4.07
CA THR A 219 -4.26 -7.73 -4.56
C THR A 219 -3.39 -7.41 -5.75
N ALA A 220 -3.92 -6.70 -6.74
CA ALA A 220 -3.09 -5.99 -7.71
C ALA A 220 -2.76 -4.58 -7.17
N VAL A 221 -1.49 -4.20 -7.23
CA VAL A 221 -1.00 -2.88 -6.82
C VAL A 221 -0.52 -2.06 -8.01
N PHE A 222 -0.75 -0.76 -7.94
CA PHE A 222 -0.46 0.19 -9.00
C PHE A 222 0.17 1.45 -8.45
N PHE A 223 1.09 2.02 -9.21
CA PHE A 223 1.83 3.23 -8.86
C PHE A 223 1.96 4.12 -10.10
N TRP A 224 1.48 5.35 -10.02
CA TRP A 224 1.52 6.29 -11.13
C TRP A 224 2.06 7.65 -10.68
N MET A 225 2.88 8.25 -11.53
CA MET A 225 2.91 9.70 -11.66
C MET A 225 1.71 10.16 -12.50
N ALA A 226 1.37 11.45 -12.43
CA ALA A 226 0.14 11.99 -12.99
C ALA A 226 0.23 13.50 -13.22
#